data_AF-A0A7X3MW16-F1
#
_entry.id   AF-A0A7X3MW16-F1
#
_cell.length_a   1.000
_cell.length_b   1.000
_cell.length_c   1.000
_cell.angle_alpha   90.00
_cell.angle_beta   90.00
_cell.angle_gamma   90.00
#
_symmetry.space_group_name_H-M   'P 1'
#
loop_
_entity.id
_entity.type
_entity.pdbx_description
1 polymer ?
#
loop_
_entity_poly.entity_id
_entity_poly.type
_entity_poly.pdbx_seq_one_letter_code
_entity_poly.pdbx_strand_id
1 'polypeptide(L)' 'MKCQFCHQDVDDPCHNAQQMQQRAVSHVERCERALQSQQDAGAGAHRRDVQGNG' A
#
# COMPACT_ATOMS: atom_id res chain seq x y z
N MET A 1 -1.28 18.30 6.00
CA MET A 1 -2.59 18.94 6.30
C MET A 1 -3.62 17.86 6.63
N LYS A 2 -4.53 18.08 7.58
CA LYS A 2 -5.46 17.00 8.01
C LYS A 2 -6.65 16.85 7.04
N CYS A 3 -6.81 15.68 6.44
CA CYS A 3 -7.98 15.35 5.64
C CYS A 3 -9.23 15.22 6.54
N GLN A 4 -10.32 15.91 6.20
CA GLN A 4 -11.56 15.86 6.97
C GLN A 4 -12.31 14.52 6.84
N PHE A 5 -12.06 13.76 5.76
CA PHE A 5 -12.70 12.47 5.56
C PHE A 5 -11.90 11.33 6.16
N CYS A 6 -10.58 11.31 5.93
CA CYS A 6 -9.70 10.25 6.41
C CYS A 6 -9.21 10.48 7.85
N HIS A 7 -9.38 11.70 8.38
CA HIS A 7 -8.84 12.16 9.67
C HIS A 7 -7.33 11.94 9.84
N GLN A 8 -6.60 11.88 8.73
CA GLN A 8 -5.15 11.65 8.68
C GLN A 8 -4.44 12.89 8.15
N ASP A 9 -3.17 13.06 8.53
CA ASP A 9 -2.31 14.08 7.94
C ASP A 9 -1.82 13.62 6.56
N VAL A 10 -2.12 14.40 5.54
CA VAL A 10 -1.83 14.11 4.13
C VAL A 10 -1.37 15.37 3.42
N ASP A 11 -0.61 15.23 2.33
CA ASP A 11 -0.22 16.37 1.48
C ASP A 11 -1.36 16.87 0.59
N ASP A 12 -2.23 15.96 0.16
CA ASP A 12 -3.41 16.27 -0.65
C ASP A 12 -4.66 15.70 0.07
N PRO A 13 -5.53 16.53 0.66
CA PRO A 13 -6.73 16.08 1.34
C PRO A 13 -7.84 15.76 0.33
N CYS A 14 -8.75 14.86 0.70
CA CYS A 14 -9.94 14.61 -0.12
C CYS A 14 -10.84 15.85 -0.09
N HIS A 15 -11.19 16.38 -1.26
CA HIS A 15 -12.03 17.57 -1.39
C HIS A 15 -13.53 17.25 -1.40
N ASN A 16 -13.88 16.00 -1.67
CA ASN A 16 -15.25 15.49 -1.67
C ASN A 16 -15.28 13.98 -1.40
N ALA A 17 -16.49 13.44 -1.18
CA ALA A 17 -16.70 12.03 -0.90
C ALA A 17 -16.26 11.12 -2.06
N GLN A 18 -16.40 11.55 -3.31
CA GLN A 18 -15.99 10.78 -4.48
C GLN A 18 -14.46 10.59 -4.53
N GLN A 19 -13.68 11.64 -4.24
CA GLN A 19 -12.22 11.54 -4.13
C GLN A 19 -11.79 10.64 -2.98
N MET A 20 -12.51 10.69 -1.84
CA MET A 20 -12.26 9.78 -0.73
C MET A 20 -12.49 8.32 -1.14
N GLN A 21 -13.60 8.02 -1.80
CA GLN A 21 -13.92 6.69 -2.30
C GLN A 21 -12.87 6.18 -3.29
N GLN A 22 -12.45 7.01 -4.24
CA GLN A 22 -11.40 6.65 -5.20
C GLN A 22 -10.06 6.36 -4.50
N ARG A 23 -9.69 7.18 -3.51
CA ARG A 23 -8.47 6.95 -2.73
C ARG A 23 -8.55 5.65 -1.94
N ALA A 24 -9.69 5.35 -1.32
CA ALA A 24 -9.91 4.11 -0.59
C ALA A 24 -9.82 2.88 -1.50
N VAL A 25 -10.48 2.91 -2.67
CA VAL A 25 -10.42 1.82 -3.65
C VAL A 25 -8.99 1.60 -4.13
N SER A 26 -8.29 2.67 -4.54
CA SER A 26 -6.90 2.55 -5.00
C SER A 26 -5.97 2.02 -3.89
N HIS A 27 -6.23 2.38 -2.63
CA HIS A 27 -5.48 1.85 -1.50
C HIS A 27 -5.72 0.34 -1.34
N VAL A 28 -6.99 -0.10 -1.33
CA VAL A 28 -7.36 -1.51 -1.22
C VAL A 28 -6.72 -2.33 -2.34
N GLU A 29 -6.83 -1.90 -3.60
CA GLU A 29 -6.24 -2.62 -4.74
C GLU A 29 -4.72 -2.78 -4.60
N ARG A 30 -4.02 -1.74 -4.11
CA ARG A 30 -2.57 -1.82 -3.89
C ARG A 30 -2.23 -2.78 -2.75
N CYS A 31 -3.00 -2.74 -1.67
CA CYS A 31 -2.82 -3.65 -0.53
C CYS A 31 -3.09 -5.10 -0.94
N GLU A 32 -4.14 -5.36 -1.71
CA GLU A 32 -4.46 -6.69 -2.23
C GLU A 32 -3.36 -7.23 -3.15
N ARG A 33 -2.87 -6.40 -4.08
CA ARG A 33 -1.76 -6.79 -4.96
C ARG A 33 -0.47 -7.05 -4.20
N ALA A 34 -0.18 -6.24 -3.17
CA ALA A 34 0.98 -6.43 -2.32
C ALA A 34 0.86 -7.69 -1.45
N LEU A 35 -0.34 -7.98 -0.96
CA LEU A 35 -0.62 -9.21 -0.21
C LEU A 35 -0.50 -10.44 -1.12
N GLN A 36 -1.06 -10.38 -2.32
CA GLN A 36 -0.95 -11.45 -3.31
C GLN A 36 0.50 -11.69 -3.71
N SER A 37 1.28 -10.64 -3.98
CA SER A 37 2.71 -10.79 -4.27
C SER A 37 3.51 -11.34 -3.09
N GLN A 38 3.12 -11.06 -1.85
CA GLN A 38 3.69 -11.71 -0.67
C GLN A 38 3.29 -13.18 -0.54
N GLN A 39 2.06 -13.55 -0.91
CA GLN A 39 1.61 -14.94 -0.90
C GLN A 39 2.30 -15.77 -2.01
N ASP A 40 2.42 -15.21 -3.21
CA ASP A 40 3.19 -15.79 -4.32
C ASP A 40 4.69 -15.88 -3.97
N ALA A 41 5.24 -14.86 -3.30
CA ALA A 41 6.61 -14.90 -2.78
C ALA A 41 6.77 -15.85 -1.57
N GLY A 42 5.70 -16.13 -0.82
CA GLY A 42 5.68 -17.04 0.33
C GLY A 42 5.85 -18.52 -0.04
N ALA A 43 5.67 -18.87 -1.32
CA ALA A 43 6.03 -20.19 -1.84
C ALA A 43 7.52 -20.31 -2.25
N GLY A 44 8.31 -19.23 -2.17
CA GLY A 44 9.71 -19.20 -2.62
C GLY A 44 10.68 -18.36 -1.78
N ALA A 45 10.24 -17.67 -0.72
CA ALA A 45 11.09 -16.80 0.09
C ALA A 45 11.85 -17.58 1.18
N HIS A 46 12.67 -18.54 0.76
CA HIS A 46 13.86 -18.90 1.53
C HIS A 46 15.05 -18.92 0.58
N ARG A 47 15.98 -17.97 0.78
CA ARG A 47 17.18 -17.57 0.00
C ARG A 47 16.97 -16.13 -0.49
N ARG A 48 17.70 -15.11 -0.03
CA ARG A 48 19.14 -15.07 0.20
C ARG A 48 19.46 -13.79 0.98
N ASP A 49 19.51 -13.90 2.30
CA ASP A 49 20.31 -13.02 3.15
C ASP A 49 21.61 -13.74 3.51
N VAL A 50 22.45 -14.07 2.51
CA VAL A 50 23.87 -14.31 2.76
C VAL A 50 24.68 -14.13 1.49
N GLN A 51 25.84 -13.49 1.67
CA GLN A 51 26.98 -13.36 0.76
C GLN A 51 27.05 -12.07 -0.09
N GLY A 52 27.37 -10.97 0.60
CA GLY A 52 28.27 -9.96 0.03
C GLY A 52 29.71 -10.44 0.16
N ASN A 53 30.40 -10.64 -0.97
CA ASN A 53 31.86 -10.54 -1.06
C ASN A 53 32.24 -10.29 -2.53
N GLY A 54 32.90 -9.16 -2.78
CA GLY A 54 33.38 -8.72 -4.09
C GLY A 54 34.04 -7.36 -3.96
#